data_AF-A0A535UVF0-F1
#
_entry.id   AF-A0A535UVF0-F1
#
_cell.length_a   1.000
_cell.length_b   1.000
_cell.length_c   1.000
_cell.angle_alpha   90.00
_cell.angle_beta   90.00
_cell.angle_gamma   90.00
#
_symmetry.space_group_name_H-M   'P 1'
#
loop_
_entity.id
_entity.type
_entity.pdbx_description
1 polymer ?
#
loop_
_entity_poly.entity_id
_entity_poly.type
_entity_poly.pdbx_seq_one_letter_code
_entity_poly.pdbx_strand_id
1 'polypeptide(L)' 'SGRRLFPDGGAVASLRLVDTRTTTTGVLIATYAATL' A
#
# COMPACT_ATOMS: atom_id res chain seq x y z
N SER A 1 -16.76 9.68 5.44
CA SER A 1 -15.52 9.69 6.23
C SER A 1 -14.94 8.28 6.23
N GLY A 2 -13.62 8.14 6.06
CA GLY A 2 -12.94 6.84 6.07
C GLY A 2 -12.37 6.50 7.45
N ARG A 3 -12.03 5.23 7.66
CA ARG A 3 -11.17 4.80 8.78
C ARG A 3 -9.73 4.75 8.29
N ARG A 4 -8.82 5.35 9.06
CA ARG A 4 -7.39 5.28 8.76
C ARG A 4 -6.89 3.84 8.90
N LEU A 5 -6.10 3.38 7.94
CA LEU A 5 -5.42 2.09 8.01
C LEU A 5 -4.24 2.15 9.01
N PHE A 6 -3.62 3.32 9.15
CA PHE A 6 -2.50 3.57 10.06
C PHE A 6 -2.75 4.83 10.90
N PRO A 7 -2.31 4.87 12.16
CA PRO A 7 -2.42 6.05 13.01
C PRO A 7 -1.52 7.19 12.53
N ASP A 8 -1.87 8.42 12.89
CA ASP A 8 -0.96 9.57 12.73
C ASP A 8 0.28 9.38 13.62
N GLY A 9 1.45 9.77 13.10
CA GLY A 9 2.72 9.66 13.82
C GLY A 9 3.20 8.22 14.04
N GLY A 10 2.59 7.23 13.38
CA GLY A 10 3.07 5.84 13.39
C GLY A 10 4.48 5.70 12.78
N ALA A 11 5.11 4.55 13.03
CA ALA A 11 6.44 4.25 12.49
C ALA A 11 6.45 4.30 10.95
N VAL A 12 7.44 4.98 10.38
CA VAL A 12 7.66 5.01 8.94
C VAL A 12 8.38 3.73 8.51
N ALA A 13 7.80 3.01 7.56
CA ALA A 13 8.40 1.85 6.95
C ALA A 13 8.75 2.14 5.49
N SER A 14 9.99 1.85 5.10
CA SER A 14 10.39 1.89 3.69
C SER A 14 9.86 0.66 2.98
N LEU A 15 9.17 0.88 1.86
CA LEU A 15 8.54 -0.16 1.06
C LEU A 15 8.95 -0.03 -0.40
N ARG A 16 9.26 -1.16 -1.05
CA ARG A 16 9.49 -1.23 -2.50
C ARG A 16 8.27 -1.84 -3.18
N LEU A 17 7.76 -1.15 -4.21
CA LEU A 17 6.73 -1.71 -5.09
C LEU A 17 7.33 -2.87 -5.90
N VAL A 18 6.69 -4.04 -5.84
CA VAL A 18 7.19 -5.26 -6.51
C VAL A 18 6.20 -5.87 -7.51
N ASP A 19 4.91 -5.56 -7.39
CA ASP A 19 3.90 -5.96 -8.39
C ASP A 19 2.76 -4.92 -8.44
N THR A 20 2.13 -4.79 -9.61
CA THR A 20 0.92 -4.01 -9.83
C THR A 20 -0.02 -4.74 -10.77
N ARG A 21 -1.31 -4.82 -10.41
CA ARG A 21 -2.36 -5.37 -11.29
C ARG A 21 -3.61 -4.53 -11.24
N THR A 22 -4.15 -4.22 -12.41
CA THR A 22 -5.46 -3.55 -12.55
C THR A 22 -6.55 -4.60 -12.76
N THR A 23 -7.67 -4.47 -12.04
CA THR A 23 -8.86 -5.27 -12.30
C THR A 23 -9.69 -4.68 -13.43
N THR A 24 -10.60 -5.47 -14.00
CA THR A 24 -11.56 -5.02 -15.03
C THR A 24 -12.59 -4.02 -14.50
N THR A 25 -12.70 -3.89 -13.17
CA THR A 25 -13.56 -2.91 -12.49
C THR A 25 -12.84 -1.62 -12.12
N GLY A 26 -11.57 -1.47 -12.53
CA GLY A 26 -10.78 -0.27 -12.28
C GLY A 26 -10.10 -0.22 -10.90
N VAL A 27 -10.02 -1.34 -10.19
CA VAL A 27 -9.27 -1.42 -8.92
C VAL A 27 -7.79 -1.65 -9.23
N LEU A 28 -6.90 -0.88 -8.57
CA LEU A 28 -5.47 -1.13 -8.56
C LEU A 28 -5.09 -1.98 -7.34
N ILE A 29 -4.43 -3.11 -7.58
CA ILE A 29 -3.78 -3.94 -6.56
C ILE A 29 -2.28 -3.69 -6.67
N ALA A 30 -1.66 -3.17 -5.61
CA ALA A 30 -0.23 -2.94 -5.52
C ALA A 30 0.39 -3.79 -4.41
N THR A 31 1.43 -4.56 -4.74
CA THR A 31 2.15 -5.38 -3.78
C THR A 31 3.48 -4.73 -3.46
N TYR A 32 3.71 -4.50 -2.16
CA TYR A 32 4.93 -3.91 -1.65
C TYR A 32 5.69 -4.93 -0.79
N ALA A 33 7.02 -4.94 -0.92
CA ALA A 33 7.93 -5.65 -0.04
C ALA A 33 8.63 -4.67 0.90
N ALA A 34 8.96 -5.11 2.11
CA ALA A 34 9.85 -4.34 2.98
C ALA A 34 11.24 -4.22 2.33
N THR A 35 11.80 -3.01 2.36
CA THR A 35 13.23 -2.82 2.07
C THR A 35 14.03 -3.11 3.34
N LEU A 36 15.09 -3.91 3.20
CA LEU A 36 16.10 -4.14 4.23
C LEU A 36 16.96 -2.89 4.44
#